data_AF-A0A1M4UL73-F1
#
_entry.id   AF-A0A1M4UL73-F1
#
_cell.length_a   1.000
_cell.length_b   1.000
_cell.length_c   1.000
_cell.angle_alpha   90.00
_cell.angle_beta   90.00
_cell.angle_gamma   90.00
#
_symmetry.space_group_name_H-M   'P 1'
#
loop_
_entity.id
_entity.type
_entity.pdbx_description
1 polymer ?
#
loop_
_entity_poly.entity_id
_entity_poly.type
_entity_poly.pdbx_seq_one_letter_code
_entity_poly.pdbx_strand_id
1 'polypeptide(L)'
;MKIERTQFTISNFMQNNKQIKGFKPWNSKNIISGQNIFGFNMTQNKDKKIDDGGSIASIMSKKIKDDIIADKIAKKIARGEKLTEEEKAKIMEIDPEKLRKAEMANRRREEIESRLKNAKSEKEARDIILEAKMEARIISDKGDIKYGEYLIEAVNKAEQNYNNKDIKESKDIIKDVLDKDKGKFFDIKL
;
A
#
# COMPACT_ATOMS: atom_id res chain seq x y z
N MET A 1 32.50 36.95 5.77
CA MET A 1 31.42 37.87 6.16
C MET A 1 30.46 37.97 4.97
N LYS A 2 29.18 37.66 5.22
CA LYS A 2 27.98 37.81 4.36
C LYS A 2 27.90 36.98 3.07
N ILE A 3 27.26 35.82 3.25
CA ILE A 3 26.49 35.06 2.26
C ILE A 3 25.34 35.95 1.80
N GLU A 4 25.29 36.28 0.51
CA GLU A 4 24.12 36.93 -0.08
C GLU A 4 23.07 35.87 -0.43
N ARG A 5 21.86 36.11 0.09
CA ARG A 5 20.71 35.23 -0.03
C ARG A 5 20.10 35.37 -1.42
N THR A 6 20.20 34.35 -2.25
CA THR A 6 19.41 34.26 -3.49
C THR A 6 17.96 33.96 -3.10
N GLN A 7 17.12 34.98 -3.14
CA GLN A 7 15.68 34.81 -2.95
C GLN A 7 15.09 34.11 -4.18
N PHE A 8 14.53 32.92 -3.98
CA PHE A 8 13.64 32.29 -4.96
C PHE A 8 12.38 33.13 -5.07
N THR A 9 12.27 33.97 -6.10
CA THR A 9 11.05 34.67 -6.46
C THR A 9 10.09 33.70 -7.15
N ILE A 10 9.04 33.29 -6.44
CA ILE A 10 7.88 32.57 -6.97
C ILE A 10 7.02 33.55 -7.77
N SER A 11 7.52 33.96 -8.93
CA SER A 11 6.87 35.01 -9.73
C SER A 11 6.91 34.66 -11.20
N ASN A 12 6.28 33.54 -11.58
CA ASN A 12 5.84 33.34 -12.96
C ASN A 12 4.70 32.31 -13.17
N PHE A 13 3.90 32.00 -12.16
CA PHE A 13 2.74 31.10 -12.30
C PHE A 13 1.37 31.80 -12.16
N MET A 14 1.25 33.07 -12.54
CA MET A 14 -0.05 33.75 -12.60
C MET A 14 -0.10 34.83 -13.69
N GLN A 15 -0.05 34.43 -14.96
CA GLN A 15 -0.41 35.34 -16.07
C GLN A 15 -1.36 34.75 -17.12
N ASN A 16 -1.96 33.57 -16.92
CA ASN A 16 -2.96 33.02 -17.85
C ASN A 16 -4.35 32.83 -17.22
N ASN A 17 -4.87 33.84 -16.52
CA ASN A 17 -6.30 33.87 -16.20
C ASN A 17 -6.87 35.30 -16.13
N LYS A 18 -6.85 35.98 -17.27
CA LYS A 18 -7.68 37.16 -17.52
C LYS A 18 -8.28 37.06 -18.90
N GLN A 19 -9.46 36.44 -18.99
CA GLN A 19 -10.61 36.92 -19.75
C GLN A 19 -11.81 35.98 -19.58
N ILE A 20 -12.59 36.19 -18.52
CA ILE A 20 -14.02 35.86 -18.53
C ILE A 20 -14.77 37.12 -18.07
N LYS A 21 -14.82 38.10 -18.97
CA LYS A 21 -15.73 39.24 -18.82
C LYS A 21 -17.06 38.83 -19.46
N GLY A 22 -18.11 38.69 -18.66
CA GLY A 22 -19.48 38.61 -19.17
C GLY A 22 -20.34 37.52 -18.54
N PHE A 23 -20.62 37.60 -17.24
CA PHE A 23 -21.79 36.91 -16.69
C PHE A 23 -23.04 37.69 -17.13
N LYS A 24 -23.75 37.19 -18.16
CA LYS A 24 -25.09 37.67 -18.51
C LYS A 24 -26.12 36.82 -17.75
N PRO A 25 -27.10 37.43 -17.06
CA PRO A 25 -28.15 36.67 -16.39
C PRO A 25 -29.03 35.93 -17.41
N TRP A 26 -29.43 34.72 -17.02
CA TRP A 26 -30.21 33.78 -17.80
C TRP A 26 -31.61 34.34 -18.09
N ASN A 27 -31.77 34.98 -19.25
CA ASN A 27 -33.04 35.13 -19.92
C ASN A 27 -32.85 34.80 -21.41
N SER A 28 -32.80 33.50 -21.71
CA SER A 28 -32.85 33.00 -23.08
C SER A 28 -34.14 32.21 -23.24
N LYS A 29 -35.18 32.87 -23.77
CA LYS A 29 -36.22 32.21 -24.56
C LYS A 29 -35.55 31.65 -25.82
N ASN A 30 -34.89 30.50 -25.69
CA ASN A 30 -34.52 29.63 -26.78
C ASN A 30 -34.86 28.22 -26.31
N ILE A 31 -36.05 27.75 -26.69
CA ILE A 31 -36.44 26.35 -26.60
C ILE A 31 -35.67 25.65 -27.71
N ILE A 32 -34.44 25.23 -27.40
CA ILE A 32 -33.71 24.25 -28.22
C ILE A 32 -34.07 22.90 -27.61
N SER A 33 -35.02 22.24 -28.27
CA SER A 33 -35.43 20.87 -27.98
C SER A 33 -34.20 19.99 -27.79
N GLY A 34 -34.11 19.35 -26.62
CA GLY A 34 -33.02 18.48 -26.20
C GLY A 34 -32.96 17.17 -26.99
N GLN A 35 -32.64 17.26 -28.27
CA GLN A 35 -32.33 16.13 -29.13
C GLN A 35 -31.02 16.46 -29.87
N ASN A 36 -30.05 15.55 -29.76
CA ASN A 36 -28.80 15.49 -30.54
C ASN A 36 -27.56 16.23 -29.97
N ILE A 37 -26.98 15.70 -28.88
CA ILE A 37 -25.53 15.88 -28.63
C ILE A 37 -24.79 14.54 -28.36
N PHE A 38 -25.49 13.45 -28.05
CA PHE A 38 -24.88 12.12 -27.95
C PHE A 38 -25.33 11.22 -29.10
N GLY A 39 -24.58 11.26 -30.20
CA GLY A 39 -24.73 10.35 -31.34
C GLY A 39 -24.24 8.94 -31.05
N PHE A 40 -24.85 8.24 -30.09
CA PHE A 40 -24.86 6.78 -30.08
C PHE A 40 -26.04 6.33 -30.94
N ASN A 41 -25.73 5.91 -32.17
CA ASN A 41 -26.70 5.24 -33.03
C ASN A 41 -26.99 3.85 -32.41
N MET A 42 -27.94 3.80 -31.48
CA MET A 42 -28.44 2.56 -30.90
C MET A 42 -29.53 2.03 -31.81
N THR A 43 -29.14 1.35 -32.89
CA THR A 43 -30.07 0.54 -33.69
C THR A 43 -30.54 -0.61 -32.80
N GLN A 44 -31.69 -0.42 -32.14
CA GLN A 44 -32.34 -1.50 -31.41
C GLN A 44 -32.91 -2.51 -32.42
N ASN A 45 -32.08 -3.48 -32.77
CA ASN A 45 -32.51 -4.67 -33.47
C ASN A 45 -33.25 -5.55 -32.43
N LYS A 46 -34.59 -5.48 -32.41
CA LYS A 46 -35.45 -6.08 -31.37
C LYS A 46 -35.56 -7.62 -31.42
N ASP A 47 -34.80 -8.28 -32.29
CA ASP A 47 -34.96 -9.72 -32.54
C ASP A 47 -33.81 -10.59 -32.02
N LYS A 48 -32.84 -10.03 -31.28
CA LYS A 48 -31.91 -10.86 -30.51
C LYS A 48 -32.41 -10.98 -29.08
N LYS A 49 -32.97 -12.15 -28.76
CA LYS A 49 -33.04 -12.64 -27.38
C LYS A 49 -31.63 -12.54 -26.80
N ILE A 50 -31.44 -11.61 -25.88
CA ILE A 50 -30.20 -11.47 -25.13
C ILE A 50 -30.29 -12.58 -24.08
N ASP A 51 -29.58 -13.67 -24.36
CA ASP A 51 -29.35 -14.76 -23.42
C ASP A 51 -28.75 -14.15 -22.14
N ASP A 52 -29.51 -14.22 -21.05
CA ASP A 52 -29.16 -14.30 -19.61
C ASP A 52 -27.83 -13.70 -19.09
N GLY A 53 -27.35 -12.62 -19.71
CA GLY A 53 -26.22 -11.84 -19.26
C GLY A 53 -26.57 -11.12 -17.96
N GLY A 54 -26.11 -11.67 -16.83
CA GLY A 54 -26.36 -11.16 -15.49
C GLY A 54 -26.20 -9.63 -15.41
N SER A 55 -27.12 -8.98 -14.70
CA SER A 55 -27.16 -7.52 -14.51
C SER A 55 -25.75 -6.93 -14.33
N ILE A 56 -25.44 -5.82 -15.01
CA ILE A 56 -24.17 -5.10 -14.91
C ILE A 56 -23.75 -4.86 -13.44
N ALA A 57 -24.73 -4.65 -12.55
CA ALA A 57 -24.51 -4.52 -11.12
C ALA A 57 -23.95 -5.81 -10.48
N SER A 58 -24.42 -6.98 -10.89
CA SER A 58 -23.92 -8.29 -10.45
C SER A 58 -22.46 -8.48 -10.84
N ILE A 59 -22.10 -8.18 -12.09
CA ILE A 59 -20.73 -8.32 -12.60
C ILE A 59 -19.77 -7.38 -11.85
N MET A 60 -20.15 -6.11 -11.67
CA MET A 60 -19.36 -5.16 -10.88
C MET A 60 -19.18 -5.62 -9.43
N SER A 61 -20.25 -6.13 -8.80
CA SER A 61 -20.17 -6.64 -7.43
C SER A 61 -19.20 -7.82 -7.29
N LYS A 62 -19.15 -8.71 -8.29
CA LYS A 62 -18.23 -9.86 -8.31
C LYS A 62 -16.79 -9.39 -8.47
N LYS A 63 -16.51 -8.50 -9.44
CA LYS A 63 -15.16 -7.97 -9.67
C LYS A 63 -14.59 -7.25 -8.45
N ILE A 64 -15.42 -6.47 -7.73
CA ILE A 64 -15.00 -5.80 -6.49
C ILE A 64 -14.65 -6.83 -5.41
N LYS A 65 -15.47 -7.89 -5.25
CA LYS A 65 -15.19 -8.96 -4.29
C LYS A 65 -13.88 -9.68 -4.61
N ASP A 66 -13.67 -10.01 -5.88
CA ASP A 66 -12.46 -10.70 -6.34
C ASP A 66 -11.22 -9.84 -6.11
N ASP A 67 -11.30 -8.53 -6.40
CA ASP A 67 -10.22 -7.57 -6.16
C ASP A 67 -9.84 -7.44 -4.68
N ILE A 68 -10.84 -7.40 -3.79
CA ILE A 68 -10.63 -7.38 -2.33
C ILE A 68 -9.97 -8.69 -1.85
N ILE A 69 -10.39 -9.83 -2.38
CA ILE A 69 -9.82 -11.13 -2.02
C ILE A 69 -8.36 -11.20 -2.48
N ALA A 70 -8.08 -10.80 -3.72
CA ALA A 70 -6.73 -10.75 -4.25
C ALA A 70 -5.83 -9.81 -3.43
N ASP A 71 -6.33 -8.63 -3.03
CA ASP A 71 -5.57 -7.69 -2.19
C ASP A 71 -5.27 -8.26 -0.80
N LYS A 72 -6.21 -8.99 -0.19
CA LYS A 72 -5.98 -9.65 1.11
C LYS A 72 -4.88 -10.70 1.01
N ILE A 73 -4.94 -11.53 -0.02
CA ILE A 73 -3.95 -12.59 -0.26
C ILE A 73 -2.59 -11.97 -0.59
N ALA A 74 -2.55 -10.93 -1.44
CA ALA A 74 -1.33 -10.20 -1.77
C ALA A 74 -0.65 -9.59 -0.53
N LYS A 75 -1.41 -8.95 0.36
CA LYS A 75 -0.86 -8.43 1.63
C LYS A 75 -0.31 -9.54 2.53
N LYS A 76 -0.99 -10.69 2.57
CA LYS A 76 -0.53 -11.88 3.32
C LYS A 76 0.82 -12.38 2.79
N ILE A 77 0.97 -12.47 1.47
CA ILE A 77 2.23 -12.82 0.79
C ILE A 77 3.32 -11.80 1.11
N ALA A 78 3.03 -10.50 0.97
CA ALA A 78 4.00 -9.43 1.22
C ALA A 78 4.54 -9.45 2.66
N ARG A 79 3.69 -9.80 3.64
CA ARG A 79 4.08 -10.01 5.04
C ARG A 79 4.81 -11.33 5.28
N GLY A 80 4.91 -12.20 4.28
CA GLY A 80 5.48 -13.56 4.33
C GLY A 80 4.77 -14.49 5.30
N GLU A 81 3.45 -14.35 5.41
CA GLU A 81 2.62 -15.30 6.13
C GLU A 81 2.41 -16.57 5.29
N LYS A 82 2.13 -17.71 5.94
CA LYS A 82 1.88 -18.98 5.23
C LYS A 82 0.57 -18.90 4.45
N LEU A 83 0.62 -19.21 3.16
CA LEU A 83 -0.56 -19.34 2.31
C LEU A 83 -1.06 -20.77 2.27
N THR A 84 -2.38 -20.92 2.11
CA THR A 84 -2.96 -22.20 1.70
C THR A 84 -2.85 -22.36 0.18
N GLU A 85 -2.85 -23.61 -0.30
CA GLU A 85 -2.84 -23.89 -1.74
C GLU A 85 -4.06 -23.27 -2.45
N GLU A 86 -5.20 -23.22 -1.76
CA GLU A 86 -6.42 -22.56 -2.26
C GLU A 86 -6.23 -21.05 -2.45
N GLU A 87 -5.60 -20.35 -1.49
CA GLU A 87 -5.31 -18.92 -1.60
C GLU A 87 -4.35 -18.64 -2.77
N LYS A 88 -3.34 -19.50 -2.95
CA LYS A 88 -2.36 -19.38 -4.03
C LYS A 88 -3.00 -19.59 -5.40
N ALA A 89 -3.80 -20.64 -5.55
CA ALA A 89 -4.55 -20.88 -6.78
C ALA A 89 -5.50 -19.71 -7.10
N LYS A 90 -6.19 -19.21 -6.07
CA LYS A 90 -7.17 -18.14 -6.21
C LYS A 90 -6.58 -16.80 -6.65
N ILE A 91 -5.45 -16.37 -6.09
CA ILE A 91 -4.81 -15.13 -6.54
C ILE A 91 -4.22 -15.27 -7.95
N MET A 92 -3.70 -16.46 -8.29
CA MET A 92 -3.18 -16.74 -9.63
C MET A 92 -4.28 -16.70 -10.70
N GLU A 93 -5.50 -17.12 -10.37
CA GLU A 93 -6.67 -17.03 -11.26
C GLU A 93 -7.22 -15.62 -11.37
N ILE A 94 -7.32 -14.88 -10.25
CA ILE A 94 -7.95 -13.55 -10.23
C ILE A 94 -7.03 -12.47 -10.80
N ASP A 95 -5.78 -12.38 -10.31
CA ASP A 95 -4.85 -11.31 -10.65
C ASP A 95 -3.38 -11.75 -10.45
N PRO A 96 -2.74 -12.30 -11.50
CA PRO A 96 -1.36 -12.76 -11.44
C PRO A 96 -0.34 -11.61 -11.28
N GLU A 97 -0.68 -10.37 -11.68
CA GLU A 97 0.21 -9.22 -11.48
C GLU A 97 0.30 -8.84 -10.01
N LYS A 98 -0.83 -8.87 -9.28
CA LYS A 98 -0.83 -8.67 -7.82
C LYS A 98 0.00 -9.73 -7.10
N LEU A 99 -0.11 -10.99 -7.52
CA LEU A 99 0.73 -12.07 -6.99
C LEU A 99 2.22 -11.73 -7.17
N ARG A 100 2.64 -11.39 -8.39
CA ARG A 100 4.04 -11.06 -8.70
C ARG A 100 4.56 -9.89 -7.84
N LYS A 101 3.77 -8.82 -7.70
CA LYS A 101 4.12 -7.65 -6.87
C LYS A 101 4.23 -8.00 -5.39
N ALA A 102 3.33 -8.84 -4.89
CA ALA A 102 3.36 -9.29 -3.51
C ALA A 102 4.61 -10.14 -3.21
N GLU A 103 5.00 -11.04 -4.13
CA GLU A 103 6.24 -11.83 -4.00
C GLU A 103 7.49 -10.96 -4.06
N MET A 104 7.49 -9.91 -4.90
CA MET A 104 8.57 -8.91 -4.90
C MET A 104 8.66 -8.18 -3.55
N ALA A 105 7.52 -7.78 -2.97
CA ALA A 105 7.48 -7.14 -1.66
C ALA A 105 7.98 -8.09 -0.55
N ASN A 106 7.63 -9.38 -0.62
CA ASN A 106 8.13 -10.37 0.33
C ASN A 106 9.65 -10.56 0.25
N ARG A 107 10.21 -10.66 -0.96
CA ARG A 107 11.68 -10.73 -1.13
C ARG A 107 12.36 -9.52 -0.52
N ARG A 108 11.81 -8.32 -0.76
CA ARG A 108 12.32 -7.08 -0.18
C ARG A 108 12.22 -7.06 1.34
N ARG A 109 11.14 -7.61 1.93
CA ARG A 109 11.01 -7.81 3.38
C ARG A 109 12.15 -8.64 3.94
N GLU A 110 12.46 -9.77 3.31
CA GLU A 110 13.52 -10.69 3.76
C GLU A 110 14.90 -10.02 3.72
N GLU A 111 15.18 -9.21 2.70
CA GLU A 111 16.38 -8.38 2.63
C GLU A 111 16.43 -7.36 3.77
N ILE A 112 15.32 -6.66 4.05
CA ILE A 112 15.24 -5.70 5.15
C ILE A 112 15.46 -6.40 6.50
N GLU A 113 14.82 -7.55 6.72
CA GLU A 113 15.03 -8.34 7.94
C GLU A 113 16.48 -8.81 8.09
N SER A 114 17.14 -9.17 6.99
CA SER A 114 18.57 -9.50 6.99
C SER A 114 19.42 -8.29 7.39
N ARG A 115 19.15 -7.10 6.82
CA ARG A 115 19.83 -5.85 7.18
C ARG A 115 19.62 -5.49 8.65
N LEU A 116 18.39 -5.63 9.16
CA LEU A 116 18.05 -5.35 10.55
C LEU A 116 18.76 -6.29 11.54
N LYS A 117 18.94 -7.57 11.19
CA LYS A 117 19.74 -8.51 12.01
C LYS A 117 21.21 -8.12 12.11
N ASN A 118 21.74 -7.45 11.10
CA ASN A 118 23.14 -7.02 11.05
C ASN A 118 23.36 -5.60 11.57
N ALA A 119 22.30 -4.89 11.95
CA ALA A 119 22.39 -3.54 12.48
C ALA A 119 23.11 -3.55 13.84
N LYS A 120 24.12 -2.70 13.99
CA LYS A 120 24.94 -2.62 15.21
C LYS A 120 24.31 -1.74 16.28
N SER A 121 23.32 -0.93 15.92
CA SER A 121 22.66 -0.01 16.82
C SER A 121 21.18 0.17 16.47
N GLU A 122 20.39 0.54 17.47
CA GLU A 122 18.97 0.88 17.29
C GLU A 122 18.77 2.06 16.33
N LYS A 123 19.73 3.00 16.27
CA LYS A 123 19.73 4.10 15.30
C LYS A 123 19.85 3.57 13.88
N GLU A 124 20.81 2.67 13.63
CA GLU A 124 21.00 2.06 12.31
C GLU A 124 19.76 1.24 11.88
N ALA A 125 19.14 0.51 12.82
CA ALA A 125 17.89 -0.20 12.55
C ALA A 125 16.74 0.75 12.16
N ARG A 126 16.58 1.88 12.88
CA ARG A 126 15.61 2.92 12.53
C ARG A 126 15.86 3.53 11.15
N ASP A 127 17.12 3.81 10.82
CA ASP A 127 17.50 4.37 9.53
C ASP A 127 17.17 3.39 8.38
N ILE A 128 17.42 2.09 8.55
CA ILE A 128 17.05 1.03 7.59
C ILE A 128 15.53 0.99 7.37
N ILE A 129 14.74 1.04 8.45
CA ILE A 129 13.27 1.02 8.37
C ILE A 129 12.76 2.26 7.65
N LEU A 130 13.29 3.44 8.00
CA LEU A 130 12.89 4.71 7.39
C LEU A 130 13.21 4.72 5.89
N GLU A 131 14.41 4.31 5.51
CA GLU A 131 14.82 4.19 4.11
C GLU A 131 13.84 3.32 3.32
N ALA A 132 13.50 2.14 3.85
CA ALA A 132 12.59 1.22 3.18
C ALA A 132 11.14 1.76 3.08
N LYS A 133 10.66 2.50 4.09
CA LYS A 133 9.36 3.20 4.02
C LYS A 133 9.37 4.32 2.99
N MET A 134 10.48 5.06 2.87
CA MET A 134 10.65 6.09 1.85
C MET A 134 10.69 5.49 0.44
N GLU A 135 11.42 4.39 0.26
CA GLU A 135 11.47 3.63 -0.99
C GLU A 135 10.06 3.25 -1.46
N ALA A 136 9.25 2.69 -0.56
CA ALA A 136 7.88 2.31 -0.86
C ALA A 136 6.99 3.49 -1.28
N ARG A 137 7.14 4.65 -0.63
CA ARG A 137 6.42 5.88 -1.02
C ARG A 137 6.83 6.36 -2.40
N ILE A 138 8.12 6.39 -2.69
CA ILE A 138 8.64 6.78 -4.00
C ILE A 138 8.09 5.86 -5.11
N ILE A 139 7.98 4.56 -4.83
CA ILE A 139 7.39 3.58 -5.75
C ILE A 139 5.91 3.90 -6.01
N SER A 140 5.15 4.18 -4.97
CA SER A 140 3.74 4.59 -5.11
C SER A 140 3.61 5.87 -5.93
N ASP A 141 4.45 6.87 -5.66
CA ASP A 141 4.43 8.16 -6.36
C ASP A 141 4.81 8.04 -7.85
N LYS A 142 5.64 7.04 -8.19
CA LYS A 142 6.02 6.70 -9.58
C LYS A 142 4.92 5.96 -10.35
N GLY A 143 3.80 5.65 -9.71
CA GLY A 143 2.62 5.06 -10.35
C GLY A 143 2.36 3.60 -10.01
N ASP A 144 3.24 2.91 -9.27
CA ASP A 144 2.97 1.55 -8.79
C ASP A 144 2.43 1.55 -7.36
N ILE A 145 1.23 2.13 -7.21
CA ILE A 145 0.56 2.31 -5.92
C ILE A 145 0.43 0.98 -5.16
N LYS A 146 0.02 -0.09 -5.86
CA LYS A 146 -0.20 -1.41 -5.24
C LYS A 146 1.09 -2.04 -4.75
N TYR A 147 2.17 -1.96 -5.53
CA TYR A 147 3.45 -2.47 -5.08
C TYR A 147 3.98 -1.69 -3.87
N GLY A 148 3.88 -0.35 -3.89
CA GLY A 148 4.29 0.48 -2.76
C GLY A 148 3.46 0.20 -1.49
N GLU A 149 2.15 -0.01 -1.62
CA GLU A 149 1.29 -0.45 -0.51
C GLU A 149 1.76 -1.78 0.10
N TYR A 150 2.02 -2.78 -0.74
CA TYR A 150 2.50 -4.09 -0.28
C TYR A 150 3.89 -3.99 0.37
N LEU A 151 4.76 -3.12 -0.15
CA LEU A 151 6.09 -2.90 0.42
C LEU A 151 6.01 -2.22 1.80
N ILE A 152 5.09 -1.26 2.01
CA ILE A 152 4.85 -0.69 3.34
C ILE A 152 4.39 -1.76 4.34
N GLU A 153 3.46 -2.64 3.94
CA GLU A 153 3.00 -3.75 4.79
C GLU A 153 4.15 -4.71 5.14
N ALA A 154 4.99 -5.04 4.17
CA ALA A 154 6.21 -5.82 4.35
C ALA A 154 7.17 -5.18 5.35
N VAL A 155 7.46 -3.88 5.20
CA VAL A 155 8.38 -3.15 6.07
C VAL A 155 7.85 -3.07 7.50
N ASN A 156 6.55 -2.79 7.67
CA ASN A 156 5.91 -2.78 8.99
C ASN A 156 6.02 -4.14 9.67
N LYS A 157 5.91 -5.24 8.91
CA LYS A 157 6.09 -6.59 9.46
C LYS A 157 7.54 -6.83 9.90
N ALA A 158 8.52 -6.41 9.11
CA ALA A 158 9.94 -6.51 9.47
C ALA A 158 10.27 -5.70 10.74
N GLU A 159 9.74 -4.49 10.87
CA GLU A 159 9.86 -3.63 12.07
C GLU A 159 9.25 -4.30 13.30
N GLN A 160 8.04 -4.87 13.19
CA GLN A 160 7.42 -5.62 14.28
C GLN A 160 8.27 -6.84 14.70
N ASN A 161 8.80 -7.57 13.73
CA ASN A 161 9.64 -8.74 13.99
C ASN A 161 10.96 -8.35 14.69
N TYR A 162 11.54 -7.20 14.35
CA TYR A 162 12.72 -6.66 15.02
C TYR A 162 12.41 -6.28 16.47
N ASN A 163 11.40 -5.44 16.70
CA ASN A 163 11.03 -4.99 18.04
C ASN A 163 10.64 -6.15 18.98
N ASN A 164 9.98 -7.20 18.45
CA ASN A 164 9.60 -8.36 19.24
C ASN A 164 10.79 -9.24 19.65
N LYS A 165 11.89 -9.24 18.88
CA LYS A 165 13.10 -9.99 19.24
C LYS A 165 13.81 -9.34 20.41
N ASP A 166 13.95 -8.02 20.40
CA ASP A 166 14.58 -7.26 21.48
C ASP A 166 13.84 -7.47 22.82
N ILE A 167 12.50 -7.56 22.77
CA ILE A 167 11.67 -7.86 23.95
C ILE A 167 11.87 -9.30 24.45
N LYS A 168 12.13 -10.26 23.57
CA LYS A 168 12.34 -11.66 23.96
C LYS A 168 13.73 -11.86 24.55
N GLU A 169 14.77 -11.32 23.92
CA GLU A 169 16.15 -11.39 24.41
C GLU A 169 16.30 -10.73 25.79
N SER A 170 15.68 -9.56 25.99
CA SER A 170 15.68 -8.90 27.30
C SER A 170 14.98 -9.72 28.40
N LYS A 171 13.87 -10.40 28.09
CA LYS A 171 13.18 -11.28 29.05
C LYS A 171 13.99 -12.53 29.41
N ASP A 172 14.69 -13.12 28.44
CA ASP A 172 15.51 -14.31 28.67
C ASP A 172 16.73 -13.97 29.54
N ILE A 173 17.37 -12.80 29.32
CA ILE A 173 18.44 -12.29 30.20
C ILE A 173 17.94 -12.09 31.64
N ILE A 174 16.75 -11.51 31.83
CA ILE A 174 16.19 -11.27 33.17
C ILE A 174 15.90 -12.58 33.91
N LYS A 175 15.41 -13.61 33.21
CA LYS A 175 15.19 -14.94 33.80
C LYS A 175 16.49 -15.60 34.23
N ASP A 176 17.52 -15.55 33.39
CA ASP A 176 18.84 -16.11 33.70
C ASP A 176 19.50 -15.43 34.92
N VAL A 177 19.29 -14.13 35.10
CA VAL A 177 19.74 -13.41 36.30
C VAL A 177 18.95 -13.85 37.53
N LEU A 178 17.62 -13.94 37.43
CA LEU A 178 16.75 -14.34 38.55
C LEU A 178 16.97 -15.78 39.02
N ASP A 179 17.31 -16.70 38.11
CA ASP A 179 17.54 -18.10 38.47
C ASP A 179 18.95 -18.34 39.05
N LYS A 180 19.93 -17.47 38.74
CA LYS A 180 21.25 -17.47 39.40
C LYS A 180 21.19 -16.99 40.85
N ASP A 181 20.28 -16.08 41.19
CA ASP A 181 20.15 -15.57 42.55
C ASP A 181 19.43 -16.53 43.51
N LYS A 182 18.57 -17.42 43.00
CA LYS A 182 17.91 -18.46 43.82
C LYS A 182 18.85 -19.60 44.25
N GLY A 183 19.95 -19.82 43.53
CA GLY A 183 20.93 -20.87 43.83
C GLY A 183 21.94 -20.52 44.93
N LYS A 184 22.01 -19.25 45.39
CA LYS A 184 22.99 -18.79 46.38
C LYS A 184 22.47 -18.68 47.82
N PHE A 185 21.19 -18.97 48.07
CA PHE A 185 20.55 -18.72 49.37
C PHE A 185 20.34 -19.97 50.25
N PHE A 186 20.73 -21.18 49.83
CA PHE A 186 20.39 -22.42 50.55
C PHE A 186 21.50 -23.09 51.39
N ASP A 187 22.69 -22.48 51.53
CA ASP A 187 23.78 -23.05 52.34
C ASP A 187 24.08 -22.26 53.63
N ILE A 188 23.05 -21.91 54.40
CA ILE A 188 23.25 -21.53 55.82
C ILE A 188 22.83 -22.72 56.67
N LYS A 189 23.78 -23.62 56.92
CA LYS A 189 23.66 -24.68 57.93
C LYS A 189 23.64 -24.01 59.31
N LEU A 190 22.49 -24.04 59.97
CA LEU A 190 22.30 -23.76 61.39
C LEU A 190 22.95 -24.84 62.26
#